data_AF-A0A945CWI9-F1
#
_entry.id   AF-A0A945CWI9-F1
#
_cell.length_a   1.000
_cell.length_b   1.000
_cell.length_c   1.000
_cell.angle_alpha   90.00
_cell.angle_beta   90.00
_cell.angle_gamma   90.00
#
_symmetry.space_group_name_H-M   'P 1'
#
loop_
_entity.id
_entity.type
_entity.pdbx_description
1 polymer ?
#
loop_
_entity_poly.entity_id
_entity_poly.type
_entity_poly.pdbx_seq_one_letter_code
_entity_poly.pdbx_strand_id
1 'polypeptide(L)'
;MAAPTKESPFITVVLKHDLPDGTSHFDWLLSVDAAGEKPLVSFRVTERPDLLHESRWVDLDARPDHRPEYLHIEGQLEGDRGKVERLAKGSIFMWKEIPNGWSMMVQWKDGELAEFELLSGEGVLAFRRIFEDQSQEPPPPLPKPKIVGDVPVESAEQKFGLQRKITAFGGSKKKESSWSRTPNSTGTGAAHVRTFHSKLTDDALGYVDTQINAWLDDHPEFEVKLVTTTIGTFTGKVKEPHLICQVWV
;
A
#
# COMPACT_ATOMS: atom_id res chain seq x y z
N MET A 1 22.75 1.61 8.65
CA MET A 1 22.35 2.61 9.67
C MET A 1 21.22 1.99 10.48
N ALA A 2 20.96 2.44 11.72
CA ALA A 2 19.75 1.98 12.42
C ALA A 2 18.53 2.49 11.64
N ALA A 3 17.51 1.66 11.44
CA ALA A 3 16.28 2.13 10.82
C ALA A 3 15.52 3.03 11.81
N PRO A 4 14.86 4.10 11.35
CA PRO A 4 14.02 4.92 12.21
C PRO A 4 12.85 4.10 12.76
N THR A 5 12.38 4.45 13.96
CA THR A 5 11.17 3.89 14.58
C THR A 5 10.25 5.02 15.06
N LYS A 6 9.08 4.68 15.61
CA LYS A 6 8.19 5.70 16.22
C LYS A 6 8.79 6.35 17.45
N GLU A 7 9.59 5.60 18.21
CA GLU A 7 10.26 6.04 19.43
C GLU A 7 11.56 6.82 19.13
N SER A 8 12.16 6.58 17.97
CA SER A 8 13.38 7.25 17.51
C SER A 8 13.26 7.59 16.01
N PRO A 9 12.41 8.54 15.64
CA PRO A 9 12.19 8.91 14.25
C PRO A 9 13.35 9.76 13.73
N PHE A 10 13.56 9.73 12.41
CA PHE A 10 14.41 10.68 11.70
C PHE A 10 13.62 11.93 11.36
N ILE A 11 14.30 13.05 11.15
CA ILE A 11 13.70 14.35 10.88
C ILE A 11 13.67 14.56 9.37
N THR A 12 12.56 15.08 8.86
CA THR A 12 12.50 15.60 7.49
C THR A 12 11.93 17.01 7.47
N VAL A 13 12.40 17.83 6.53
CA VAL A 13 11.86 19.17 6.26
C VAL A 13 11.69 19.40 4.76
N VAL A 14 10.71 20.23 4.42
CA VAL A 14 10.55 20.78 3.08
C VAL A 14 10.81 22.28 3.17
N LEU A 15 11.79 22.74 2.42
CA LEU A 15 12.21 24.13 2.34
C LEU A 15 11.78 24.72 1.00
N LYS A 16 11.30 25.96 1.00
CA LYS A 16 11.25 26.80 -0.20
C LYS A 16 12.53 27.58 -0.29
N HIS A 17 13.16 27.57 -1.45
CA HIS A 17 14.34 28.36 -1.72
C HIS A 17 14.02 29.37 -2.81
N ASP A 18 13.88 30.64 -2.41
CA ASP A 18 13.72 31.78 -3.32
C ASP A 18 15.11 32.31 -3.70
N LEU A 19 15.45 32.27 -4.98
CA LEU A 19 16.73 32.71 -5.52
C LEU A 19 16.70 34.21 -5.86
N PRO A 20 17.86 34.89 -5.88
CA PRO A 20 17.94 36.33 -6.21
C PRO A 20 17.42 36.69 -7.61
N ASP A 21 17.42 35.74 -8.54
CA ASP A 21 16.88 35.91 -9.90
C ASP A 21 15.34 35.87 -9.97
N GLY A 22 14.68 35.69 -8.82
CA GLY A 22 13.22 35.61 -8.70
C GLY A 22 12.65 34.22 -8.93
N THR A 23 13.47 33.23 -9.28
CA THR A 23 13.02 31.84 -9.37
C THR A 23 12.94 31.21 -7.99
N SER A 24 12.16 30.13 -7.86
CA SER A 24 12.08 29.37 -6.62
C SER A 24 11.97 27.88 -6.88
N HIS A 25 12.42 27.08 -5.92
CA HIS A 25 12.27 25.63 -5.92
C HIS A 25 12.04 25.13 -4.50
N PHE A 26 11.74 23.84 -4.36
CA PHE A 26 11.66 23.18 -3.07
C PHE A 26 12.86 22.26 -2.86
N ASP A 27 13.39 22.25 -1.64
CA ASP A 27 14.37 21.26 -1.20
C ASP A 27 13.70 20.35 -0.16
N TRP A 28 13.76 19.05 -0.41
CA TRP A 28 13.31 18.01 0.51
C TRP A 28 14.52 17.37 1.18
N LEU A 29 14.65 17.58 2.49
CA LEU A 29 15.79 17.14 3.27
C LEU A 29 15.38 16.03 4.24
N LEU A 30 16.19 14.97 4.30
CA LEU A 30 15.98 13.80 5.15
C LEU A 30 17.21 13.60 6.04
N SER A 31 17.02 13.52 7.36
CA SER A 31 18.09 13.05 8.24
C SER A 31 18.26 11.53 8.13
N VAL A 32 19.48 11.07 8.42
CA VAL A 32 19.85 9.64 8.38
C VAL A 32 20.13 9.06 9.77
N ASP A 33 19.80 9.85 10.79
CA ASP A 33 19.85 9.51 12.20
C ASP A 33 18.81 10.33 12.97
N ALA A 34 18.47 9.87 14.17
CA ALA A 34 17.41 10.47 15.00
C ALA A 34 17.84 11.80 15.66
N ALA A 35 19.14 12.01 15.87
CA ALA A 35 19.65 13.27 16.41
C ALA A 35 19.67 14.37 15.33
N GLY A 36 19.69 13.98 14.05
CA GLY A 36 19.79 14.90 12.94
C GLY A 36 21.15 15.60 12.92
N GLU A 37 22.22 14.86 13.24
CA GLU A 37 23.59 15.38 13.34
C GLU A 37 24.48 14.96 12.17
N LYS A 38 24.03 14.00 11.35
CA LYS A 38 24.76 13.57 10.15
C LYS A 38 24.36 14.37 8.91
N PRO A 39 25.20 14.36 7.87
CA PRO A 39 24.83 14.92 6.57
C PRO A 39 23.46 14.39 6.10
N LEU A 40 22.65 15.30 5.57
CA LEU A 40 21.27 15.07 5.18
C LEU A 40 21.21 14.62 3.73
N VAL A 41 20.39 13.62 3.44
CA VAL A 41 20.00 13.31 2.07
C VAL A 41 19.09 14.43 1.58
N SER A 42 19.38 14.93 0.38
CA SER A 42 18.71 16.13 -0.13
C SER A 42 18.31 15.99 -1.59
N PHE A 43 17.07 16.37 -1.87
CA PHE A 43 16.52 16.42 -3.21
C PHE A 43 15.98 17.82 -3.48
N ARG A 44 16.17 18.29 -4.71
CA ARG A 44 15.38 19.39 -5.24
C ARG A 44 14.15 18.80 -5.92
N VAL A 45 13.00 19.40 -5.65
CA VAL A 45 11.70 18.93 -6.12
C VAL A 45 10.88 20.11 -6.64
N THR A 46 10.11 19.86 -7.70
CA THR A 46 9.22 20.86 -8.30
C THR A 46 7.91 21.02 -7.52
N GLU A 47 7.59 20.05 -6.66
CA GLU A 47 6.32 19.96 -5.96
C GLU A 47 6.51 19.61 -4.49
N ARG A 48 5.60 20.08 -3.65
CA ARG A 48 5.64 19.90 -2.19
C ARG A 48 5.32 18.45 -1.81
N PRO A 49 6.28 17.66 -1.27
CA PRO A 49 6.02 16.27 -0.88
C PRO A 49 4.88 16.12 0.12
N ASP A 50 4.77 17.06 1.06
CA ASP A 50 3.75 17.09 2.10
C ASP A 50 2.34 17.45 1.60
N LEU A 51 2.21 18.02 0.39
CA LEU A 51 0.92 18.36 -0.21
C LEU A 51 0.54 17.45 -1.39
N LEU A 52 1.32 16.40 -1.64
CA LEU A 52 0.98 15.44 -2.70
C LEU A 52 -0.18 14.56 -2.23
N HIS A 53 -1.31 14.66 -2.92
CA HIS A 53 -2.52 13.87 -2.66
C HIS A 53 -2.83 12.85 -3.76
N GLU A 54 -1.91 12.64 -4.71
CA GLU A 54 -2.09 11.72 -5.82
C GLU A 54 -0.95 10.70 -5.88
N SER A 55 -1.28 9.47 -6.29
CA SER A 55 -0.28 8.44 -6.51
C SER A 55 0.29 8.57 -7.92
N ARG A 56 1.27 9.46 -8.06
CA ARG A 56 2.02 9.65 -9.31
C ARG A 56 3.48 9.88 -9.02
N TRP A 57 4.32 9.55 -10.02
CA TRP A 57 5.74 9.82 -9.96
C TRP A 57 6.01 11.32 -10.12
N VAL A 58 6.89 11.83 -9.28
CA VAL A 58 7.43 13.18 -9.31
C VAL A 58 8.94 13.05 -9.35
N ASP A 59 9.56 13.70 -10.33
CA ASP A 59 11.01 13.65 -10.50
C ASP A 59 11.72 14.36 -9.34
N LEU A 60 12.87 13.80 -8.98
CA LEU A 60 13.76 14.32 -7.95
C LEU A 60 15.10 14.67 -8.61
N ASP A 61 15.64 15.83 -8.26
CA ASP A 61 17.02 16.19 -8.57
C ASP A 61 17.89 15.93 -7.35
N ALA A 62 18.78 14.92 -7.39
CA ALA A 62 19.73 14.68 -6.32
C ALA A 62 20.63 15.90 -6.10
N ARG A 63 20.78 16.30 -4.84
CA ARG A 63 21.70 17.37 -4.42
C ARG A 63 22.79 16.77 -3.54
N PRO A 64 23.99 17.38 -3.49
CA PRO A 64 25.01 17.00 -2.53
C PRO A 64 24.46 17.05 -1.11
N ASP A 65 24.91 16.12 -0.26
CA ASP A 65 24.44 16.04 1.11
C ASP A 65 24.51 17.40 1.82
N HIS A 66 23.39 17.77 2.44
CA HIS A 66 23.31 19.03 3.16
C HIS A 66 23.83 18.88 4.57
N ARG A 67 24.29 19.99 5.15
CA ARG A 67 24.71 19.99 6.53
C ARG A 67 23.51 19.92 7.48
N PRO A 68 23.64 19.32 8.67
CA PRO A 68 22.50 19.10 9.54
C PRO A 68 21.79 20.38 10.01
N GLU A 69 22.51 21.51 10.08
CA GLU A 69 21.92 22.82 10.40
C GLU A 69 20.79 23.26 9.45
N TYR A 70 20.72 22.71 8.23
CA TYR A 70 19.64 22.99 7.29
C TYR A 70 18.28 22.45 7.76
N LEU A 71 18.23 21.53 8.72
CA LEU A 71 16.97 21.14 9.38
C LEU A 71 16.31 22.32 10.12
N HIS A 72 17.11 23.34 10.48
CA HIS A 72 16.69 24.43 11.34
C HIS A 72 16.73 25.82 10.69
N ILE A 73 17.39 25.95 9.53
CA ILE A 73 17.62 27.23 8.87
C ILE A 73 16.34 27.83 8.29
N GLU A 74 16.15 29.13 8.50
CA GLU A 74 15.12 29.96 7.88
C GLU A 74 15.63 31.40 7.74
N GLY A 75 15.12 32.12 6.75
CA GLY A 75 15.44 33.52 6.50
C GLY A 75 16.43 33.73 5.36
N GLN A 76 17.07 34.90 5.35
CA GLN A 76 18.01 35.29 4.31
C GLN A 76 19.31 34.50 4.47
N LEU A 77 19.74 33.83 3.40
CA LEU A 77 21.05 33.20 3.35
C LEU A 77 22.12 34.25 3.05
N GLU A 78 23.31 34.07 3.63
CA GLU A 78 24.43 34.98 3.35
C GLU A 78 24.85 34.95 1.88
N GLY A 79 25.21 36.12 1.36
CA GLY A 79 25.62 36.32 -0.04
C GLY A 79 24.43 36.32 -1.01
N ASP A 80 24.71 36.01 -2.28
CA ASP A 80 23.70 35.95 -3.35
C ASP A 80 23.01 34.57 -3.40
N ARG A 81 22.74 34.00 -2.22
CA ARG A 81 22.12 32.68 -2.08
C ARG A 81 20.62 32.76 -1.90
N GLY A 82 20.03 33.94 -1.78
CA GLY A 82 18.58 34.09 -1.66
C GLY A 82 18.03 33.80 -0.26
N LYS A 83 16.77 33.38 -0.19
CA LYS A 83 16.01 33.20 1.06
C LYS A 83 15.47 31.78 1.16
N VAL A 84 15.52 31.22 2.36
CA VAL A 84 14.93 29.92 2.67
C VAL A 84 13.77 30.09 3.64
N GLU A 85 12.67 29.39 3.37
CA GLU A 85 11.49 29.29 4.24
C GLU A 85 11.18 27.82 4.48
N ARG A 86 10.98 27.41 5.73
CA ARG A 86 10.60 26.02 6.02
C ARG A 86 9.09 25.89 5.93
N LEU A 87 8.64 25.20 4.90
CA LEU A 87 7.23 25.04 4.62
C LEU A 87 6.61 23.82 5.30
N ALA A 88 7.40 22.78 5.54
CA ALA A 88 6.96 21.60 6.29
C ALA A 88 8.08 21.00 7.14
N LYS A 89 7.66 20.29 8.19
CA LYS A 89 8.50 19.46 9.04
C LYS A 89 7.76 18.17 9.33
N GLY A 90 8.46 17.05 9.30
CA GLY A 90 7.91 15.73 9.60
C GLY A 90 8.90 14.81 10.30
N SER A 91 8.39 13.65 10.66
CA SER A 91 9.11 12.56 11.32
C SER A 91 9.04 11.32 10.44
N ILE A 92 10.19 10.83 9.97
CA ILE A 92 10.31 9.55 9.28
C ILE A 92 10.44 8.48 10.36
N PHE A 93 9.47 7.57 10.48
CA PHE A 93 9.51 6.51 11.50
C PHE A 93 9.55 5.10 10.91
N MET A 94 9.61 5.01 9.58
CA MET A 94 9.95 3.80 8.83
C MET A 94 10.80 4.22 7.63
N TRP A 95 11.91 3.53 7.41
CA TRP A 95 12.73 3.64 6.20
C TRP A 95 13.21 2.24 5.85
N LYS A 96 12.83 1.77 4.66
CA LYS A 96 13.12 0.42 4.18
C LYS A 96 13.75 0.48 2.79
N GLU A 97 14.88 -0.20 2.61
CA GLU A 97 15.43 -0.45 1.29
C GLU A 97 14.56 -1.44 0.50
N ILE A 98 14.33 -1.11 -0.76
CA ILE A 98 13.64 -1.93 -1.76
C ILE A 98 14.57 -2.09 -2.97
N PRO A 99 14.34 -3.07 -3.87
CA PRO A 99 15.31 -3.40 -4.93
C PRO A 99 15.80 -2.21 -5.78
N ASN A 100 14.94 -1.20 -5.98
CA ASN A 100 15.24 -0.03 -6.80
C ASN A 100 15.12 1.30 -6.04
N GLY A 101 15.31 1.32 -4.71
CA GLY A 101 15.24 2.56 -3.93
C GLY A 101 14.79 2.36 -2.48
N TRP A 102 13.86 3.19 -2.02
CA TRP A 102 13.40 3.16 -0.62
C TRP A 102 11.88 3.32 -0.49
N SER A 103 11.30 2.71 0.54
CA SER A 103 9.98 3.07 1.06
C SER A 103 10.14 3.74 2.41
N MET A 104 9.37 4.80 2.67
CA MET A 104 9.39 5.53 3.92
C MET A 104 8.00 5.94 4.38
N MET A 105 7.78 5.95 5.69
CA MET A 105 6.58 6.53 6.30
C MET A 105 6.93 7.82 7.02
N VAL A 106 6.28 8.91 6.61
CA VAL A 106 6.45 10.25 7.16
C VAL A 106 5.17 10.67 7.85
N GLN A 107 5.28 11.09 9.11
CA GLN A 107 4.25 11.83 9.79
C GLN A 107 4.59 13.31 9.75
N TRP A 108 3.77 14.12 9.08
CA TRP A 108 3.92 15.56 9.03
C TRP A 108 3.39 16.22 10.32
N LYS A 109 3.78 17.47 10.58
CA LYS A 109 3.47 18.18 11.83
C LYS A 109 1.98 18.34 12.11
N ASP A 110 1.15 18.40 11.09
CA ASP A 110 -0.32 18.41 11.18
C ASP A 110 -0.94 17.05 11.56
N GLY A 111 -0.10 16.01 11.67
CA GLY A 111 -0.49 14.65 11.97
C GLY A 111 -0.79 13.82 10.74
N GLU A 112 -0.73 14.41 9.53
CA GLU A 112 -0.96 13.66 8.28
C GLU A 112 0.12 12.60 8.11
N LEU A 113 -0.32 11.38 7.81
CA LEU A 113 0.55 10.27 7.53
C LEU A 113 0.63 10.04 6.02
N ALA A 114 1.86 10.02 5.50
CA ALA A 114 2.14 9.73 4.11
C ALA A 114 3.17 8.60 4.01
N GLU A 115 2.87 7.62 3.17
CA GLU A 115 3.85 6.63 2.72
C GLU A 115 4.42 7.11 1.38
N PHE A 116 5.74 7.08 1.26
CA PHE A 116 6.44 7.42 0.02
C PHE A 116 7.25 6.24 -0.45
N GLU A 117 7.29 6.07 -1.77
CA GLU A 117 8.25 5.22 -2.46
C GLU A 117 9.16 6.11 -3.29
N LEU A 118 10.46 5.96 -3.10
CA LEU A 118 11.51 6.53 -3.93
C LEU A 118 12.10 5.44 -4.80
N LEU A 119 12.22 5.74 -6.09
CA LEU A 119 13.04 4.98 -7.02
C LEU A 119 14.36 5.69 -7.27
N SER A 120 15.44 4.92 -7.26
CA SER A 120 16.79 5.33 -7.58
C SER A 120 17.42 4.25 -8.46
N GLY A 121 17.79 4.62 -9.70
CA GLY A 121 18.34 3.71 -10.70
C GLY A 121 18.97 4.48 -11.87
N GLU A 122 19.42 3.74 -12.90
CA GLU A 122 20.07 4.34 -14.06
C GLU A 122 19.12 5.32 -14.78
N GLY A 123 19.40 6.62 -14.63
CA GLY A 123 18.62 7.71 -15.22
C GLY A 123 17.26 7.98 -14.55
N VAL A 124 16.94 7.35 -13.42
CA VAL A 124 15.65 7.55 -12.73
C VAL A 124 15.91 7.88 -11.27
N LEU A 125 15.46 9.07 -10.87
CA LEU A 125 15.30 9.45 -9.48
C LEU A 125 13.95 10.13 -9.33
N ALA A 126 13.02 9.44 -8.69
CA ALA A 126 11.65 9.91 -8.58
C ALA A 126 11.02 9.40 -7.29
N PHE A 127 9.99 10.08 -6.82
CA PHE A 127 9.18 9.62 -5.71
C PHE A 127 7.70 9.63 -6.04
N ARG A 128 6.92 8.87 -5.29
CA ARG A 128 5.46 8.96 -5.28
C ARG A 128 4.92 8.78 -3.88
N ARG A 129 3.75 9.35 -3.62
CA ARG A 129 2.95 8.98 -2.46
C ARG A 129 2.21 7.67 -2.75
N ILE A 130 2.27 6.73 -1.82
CA ILE A 130 1.44 5.52 -1.81
C ILE A 130 0.24 5.78 -0.91
N PHE A 131 -0.95 5.45 -1.40
CA PHE A 131 -2.15 5.40 -0.59
C PHE A 131 -2.31 3.99 -0.04
N GLU A 132 -2.38 3.85 1.29
CA GLU A 132 -3.34 2.90 1.82
C GLU A 132 -4.71 3.56 1.67
N ASP A 133 -5.59 3.01 0.85
CA ASP A 133 -7.02 3.34 0.88
C ASP A 133 -7.57 3.01 2.28
N GLN A 134 -7.45 3.97 3.21
CA GLN A 134 -7.99 3.89 4.56
C GLN A 134 -9.35 4.61 4.68
N SER A 135 -10.02 4.95 3.57
CA SER A 135 -11.33 5.63 3.62
C SER A 135 -12.30 5.14 2.55
N GLN A 136 -12.64 3.84 2.61
CA GLN A 136 -14.03 3.46 2.33
C GLN A 136 -14.72 3.33 3.69
N GLU A 137 -15.56 4.31 4.05
CA GLU A 137 -16.59 4.03 5.05
C GLU A 137 -17.32 2.75 4.60
N PRO A 138 -17.61 1.79 5.49
CA PRO A 138 -18.31 0.59 5.10
C PRO A 138 -19.61 1.01 4.38
N PRO A 139 -19.90 0.46 3.18
CA PRO A 139 -21.12 0.80 2.47
C PRO A 139 -22.31 0.59 3.41
N PRO A 140 -23.32 1.48 3.39
CA PRO A 140 -24.45 1.39 4.30
C PRO A 140 -25.03 -0.03 4.25
N PRO A 141 -25.41 -0.61 5.41
CA PRO A 141 -25.86 -1.98 5.47
C PRO A 141 -27.02 -2.17 4.49
N LEU A 142 -26.91 -3.19 3.64
CA LEU A 142 -27.95 -3.54 2.69
C LEU A 142 -29.29 -3.67 3.42
N PRO A 143 -30.39 -3.13 2.86
CA PRO A 143 -31.71 -3.24 3.49
C PRO A 143 -32.02 -4.71 3.77
N LYS A 144 -32.41 -5.01 5.02
CA LYS A 144 -32.74 -6.36 5.45
C LYS A 144 -33.76 -6.97 4.47
N PRO A 145 -33.51 -8.17 3.93
CA PRO A 145 -34.46 -8.82 3.04
C PRO A 145 -35.82 -8.94 3.75
N LYS A 146 -36.89 -8.51 3.09
CA LYS A 146 -38.25 -8.80 3.55
C LYS A 146 -38.44 -10.31 3.45
N ILE A 147 -38.47 -10.96 4.60
CA ILE A 147 -38.83 -12.38 4.73
C ILE A 147 -40.30 -12.49 4.35
N VAL A 148 -40.59 -13.18 3.24
CA VAL A 148 -41.94 -13.59 2.86
C VAL A 148 -42.03 -15.09 3.09
N GLY A 149 -42.91 -15.47 4.03
CA GLY A 149 -43.56 -16.78 4.06
C GLY A 149 -42.82 -17.87 4.83
N ASP A 150 -43.35 -18.17 6.01
CA ASP A 150 -43.01 -19.31 6.85
C ASP A 150 -43.27 -20.66 6.17
N VAL A 151 -42.37 -21.62 6.39
CA VAL A 151 -42.71 -23.06 6.34
C VAL A 151 -42.21 -23.68 7.64
N PRO A 152 -43.06 -24.40 8.42
CA PRO A 152 -42.69 -24.86 9.75
C PRO A 152 -41.87 -26.14 9.70
N VAL A 153 -40.81 -26.23 10.50
CA VAL A 153 -40.29 -27.52 10.96
C VAL A 153 -40.16 -27.47 12.48
N GLU A 154 -40.91 -28.38 13.09
CA GLU A 154 -41.09 -28.60 14.53
C GLU A 154 -39.82 -29.14 15.22
N SER A 155 -39.61 -28.61 16.44
CA SER A 155 -39.04 -29.17 17.68
C SER A 155 -37.76 -30.03 17.66
N ALA A 156 -36.75 -29.62 18.44
CA ALA A 156 -36.62 -30.06 19.84
C ALA A 156 -35.43 -29.39 20.55
N GLU A 157 -35.63 -29.02 21.81
CA GLU A 157 -34.66 -28.42 22.72
C GLU A 157 -33.60 -29.44 23.19
N GLN A 158 -32.33 -29.03 23.33
CA GLN A 158 -31.56 -29.22 24.58
C GLN A 158 -30.20 -28.52 24.59
N LYS A 159 -29.78 -28.19 25.81
CA LYS A 159 -28.79 -27.20 26.24
C LYS A 159 -27.41 -27.81 26.58
N PHE A 160 -26.38 -27.04 26.24
CA PHE A 160 -25.06 -26.84 26.89
C PHE A 160 -24.02 -27.98 27.01
N GLY A 161 -22.85 -27.72 26.42
CA GLY A 161 -21.55 -28.31 26.79
C GLY A 161 -20.43 -27.81 25.86
N LEU A 162 -19.59 -26.87 26.32
CA LEU A 162 -18.43 -26.40 25.55
C LEU A 162 -17.37 -27.52 25.44
N GLN A 163 -17.14 -28.01 24.22
CA GLN A 163 -15.87 -28.63 23.83
C GLN A 163 -15.33 -27.92 22.58
N ARG A 164 -14.17 -27.27 22.73
CA ARG A 164 -13.41 -26.72 21.61
C ARG A 164 -12.87 -27.87 20.76
N LYS A 165 -13.60 -28.20 19.69
CA LYS A 165 -13.07 -28.90 18.51
C LYS A 165 -13.24 -27.96 17.33
N ILE A 166 -12.14 -27.45 16.79
CA ILE A 166 -12.13 -26.84 15.46
C ILE A 166 -12.29 -28.02 14.49
N THR A 167 -13.54 -28.34 14.18
CA THR A 167 -13.90 -29.21 13.07
C THR A 167 -13.72 -28.38 11.80
N ALA A 168 -12.82 -28.82 10.93
CA ALA A 168 -12.69 -28.30 9.58
C ALA A 168 -14.09 -28.25 8.93
N PHE A 169 -14.51 -27.05 8.50
CA PHE A 169 -15.74 -26.88 7.76
C PHE A 169 -15.58 -27.51 6.38
N GLY A 170 -15.98 -28.78 6.29
CA GLY A 170 -16.35 -29.41 5.03
C GLY A 170 -17.64 -28.81 4.49
N GLY A 171 -17.67 -28.63 3.17
CA GLY A 171 -18.89 -28.78 2.37
C GLY A 171 -19.95 -27.69 2.48
N SER A 172 -19.60 -26.41 2.34
CA SER A 172 -20.58 -25.48 1.79
C SER A 172 -20.76 -25.79 0.30
N LYS A 173 -21.97 -26.18 -0.10
CA LYS A 173 -22.36 -26.34 -1.51
C LYS A 173 -21.80 -25.15 -2.31
N LYS A 174 -20.86 -25.42 -3.22
CA LYS A 174 -20.38 -24.45 -4.21
C LYS A 174 -21.62 -23.82 -4.84
N LYS A 175 -21.84 -22.53 -4.62
CA LYS A 175 -22.80 -21.78 -5.42
C LYS A 175 -22.18 -21.72 -6.81
N GLU A 176 -22.55 -22.66 -7.67
CA GLU A 176 -22.17 -22.60 -9.09
C GLU A 176 -22.64 -21.25 -9.62
N SER A 177 -21.68 -20.38 -9.89
CA SER A 177 -21.94 -19.18 -10.67
C SER A 177 -22.22 -19.66 -12.09
N SER A 178 -23.50 -19.78 -12.47
CA SER A 178 -23.87 -20.01 -13.85
C SER A 178 -23.45 -18.80 -14.66
N TRP A 179 -22.30 -18.90 -15.32
CA TRP A 179 -21.77 -17.87 -16.18
C TRP A 179 -22.61 -17.77 -17.45
N SER A 180 -23.04 -16.56 -17.81
CA SER A 180 -23.86 -16.32 -19.01
C SER A 180 -23.06 -16.36 -20.31
N ARG A 181 -21.73 -16.17 -20.25
CA ARG A 181 -20.82 -16.27 -21.40
C ARG A 181 -20.13 -17.63 -21.38
N THR A 182 -20.08 -18.31 -22.51
CA THR A 182 -19.31 -19.56 -22.64
C THR A 182 -17.81 -19.22 -22.72
N PRO A 183 -16.95 -19.86 -21.91
CA PRO A 183 -15.51 -19.80 -22.09
C PRO A 183 -15.14 -20.27 -23.50
N ASN A 184 -14.19 -19.60 -24.14
CA ASN A 184 -13.76 -19.90 -25.50
C ASN A 184 -12.26 -20.24 -25.52
N SER A 185 -11.90 -21.36 -26.14
CA SER A 185 -10.51 -21.84 -26.28
C SER A 185 -9.78 -21.20 -27.47
N THR A 186 -9.80 -19.87 -27.54
CA THR A 186 -9.26 -19.12 -28.70
C THR A 186 -7.86 -18.56 -28.46
N GLY A 187 -7.24 -18.84 -27.30
CA GLY A 187 -5.95 -18.28 -26.88
C GLY A 187 -5.96 -16.79 -26.55
N THR A 188 -7.06 -16.06 -26.81
CA THR A 188 -7.20 -14.63 -26.52
C THR A 188 -8.62 -14.31 -26.01
N GLY A 189 -8.81 -13.14 -25.39
CA GLY A 189 -10.12 -12.65 -24.96
C GLY A 189 -10.70 -13.43 -23.77
N ALA A 190 -10.18 -13.20 -22.57
CA ALA A 190 -10.75 -13.78 -21.35
C ALA A 190 -12.21 -13.37 -21.17
N ALA A 191 -13.06 -14.36 -20.93
CA ALA A 191 -14.49 -14.17 -20.73
C ALA A 191 -14.82 -14.07 -19.23
N HIS A 192 -14.00 -14.67 -18.37
CA HIS A 192 -14.23 -14.75 -16.93
C HIS A 192 -12.95 -14.60 -16.13
N VAL A 193 -13.14 -14.32 -14.85
CA VAL A 193 -12.06 -14.20 -13.88
C VAL A 193 -12.47 -14.88 -12.59
N ARG A 194 -11.54 -15.61 -11.98
CA ARG A 194 -11.67 -16.15 -10.63
C ARG A 194 -10.54 -15.64 -9.75
N THR A 195 -10.90 -15.00 -8.65
CA THR A 195 -9.95 -14.52 -7.64
C THR A 195 -9.73 -15.59 -6.59
N PHE A 196 -8.47 -15.90 -6.34
CA PHE A 196 -7.96 -16.66 -5.23
C PHE A 196 -7.16 -15.72 -4.33
N HIS A 197 -7.15 -15.99 -3.03
CA HIS A 197 -6.31 -15.25 -2.12
C HIS A 197 -5.76 -16.15 -1.04
N SER A 198 -4.59 -15.82 -0.52
CA SER A 198 -3.98 -16.59 0.56
C SER A 198 -3.10 -15.73 1.44
N LYS A 199 -2.96 -16.12 2.70
CA LYS A 199 -1.96 -15.55 3.61
C LYS A 199 -0.57 -15.84 3.06
N LEU A 200 0.39 -14.97 3.38
CA LEU A 200 1.80 -15.16 3.02
C LEU A 200 2.50 -16.14 3.98
N THR A 201 1.98 -17.35 4.08
CA THR A 201 2.53 -18.46 4.86
C THR A 201 2.60 -19.70 3.98
N ASP A 202 3.64 -20.52 4.14
CA ASP A 202 3.93 -21.67 3.28
C ASP A 202 2.73 -22.61 3.11
N ASP A 203 2.11 -23.04 4.22
CA ASP A 203 0.93 -23.91 4.21
C ASP A 203 -0.26 -23.31 3.43
N ALA A 204 -0.47 -22.00 3.56
CA ALA A 204 -1.59 -21.31 2.92
C ALA A 204 -1.34 -21.12 1.41
N LEU A 205 -0.09 -20.95 0.99
CA LEU A 205 0.28 -20.91 -0.42
C LEU A 205 0.11 -22.31 -1.04
N GLY A 206 0.58 -23.37 -0.40
CA GLY A 206 0.32 -24.74 -0.89
C GLY A 206 -1.18 -25.08 -1.00
N TYR A 207 -2.00 -24.53 -0.10
CA TYR A 207 -3.46 -24.68 -0.18
C TYR A 207 -4.09 -23.89 -1.34
N VAL A 208 -3.53 -22.74 -1.74
CA VAL A 208 -4.05 -21.99 -2.90
C VAL A 208 -3.75 -22.72 -4.20
N ASP A 209 -2.57 -23.32 -4.33
CA ASP A 209 -2.20 -24.12 -5.50
C ASP A 209 -3.17 -25.30 -5.69
N THR A 210 -3.46 -26.00 -4.60
CA THR A 210 -4.43 -27.11 -4.61
C THR A 210 -5.82 -26.65 -5.04
N GLN A 211 -6.27 -25.48 -4.58
CA GLN A 211 -7.58 -24.93 -4.96
C GLN A 211 -7.65 -24.48 -6.42
N ILE A 212 -6.58 -23.88 -6.95
CA ILE A 212 -6.52 -23.46 -8.36
C ILE A 212 -6.56 -24.68 -9.26
N ASN A 213 -5.71 -25.69 -8.99
CA ASN A 213 -5.65 -26.91 -9.78
C ASN A 213 -6.99 -27.67 -9.74
N ALA A 214 -7.55 -27.90 -8.55
CA ALA A 214 -8.85 -28.55 -8.43
C ALA A 214 -9.97 -27.78 -9.15
N TRP A 215 -9.89 -26.45 -9.19
CA TRP A 215 -10.85 -25.66 -9.94
C TRP A 215 -10.72 -25.83 -11.45
N LEU A 216 -9.50 -25.84 -11.99
CA LEU A 216 -9.26 -26.05 -13.41
C LEU A 216 -9.60 -27.48 -13.83
N ASP A 217 -9.29 -28.47 -12.98
CA ASP A 217 -9.64 -29.88 -13.21
C ASP A 217 -11.17 -30.10 -13.27
N ASP A 218 -11.92 -29.37 -12.43
CA ASP A 218 -13.39 -29.38 -12.43
C ASP A 218 -14.00 -28.70 -13.69
N HIS A 219 -13.23 -27.92 -14.45
CA HIS A 219 -13.69 -27.13 -15.60
C HIS A 219 -12.75 -27.30 -16.81
N PRO A 220 -12.73 -28.48 -17.46
CA PRO A 220 -11.83 -28.78 -18.56
C PRO A 220 -12.03 -27.88 -19.80
N GLU A 221 -13.16 -27.17 -19.88
CA GLU A 221 -13.44 -26.18 -20.93
C GLU A 221 -12.77 -24.82 -20.70
N PHE A 222 -12.17 -24.58 -19.53
CA PHE A 222 -11.48 -23.33 -19.22
C PHE A 222 -10.05 -23.35 -19.75
N GLU A 223 -9.75 -22.40 -20.64
CA GLU A 223 -8.39 -22.10 -21.06
C GLU A 223 -7.87 -20.91 -20.25
N VAL A 224 -6.79 -21.08 -19.47
CA VAL A 224 -6.18 -19.96 -18.74
C VAL A 224 -5.45 -19.05 -19.73
N LYS A 225 -5.91 -17.81 -19.85
CA LYS A 225 -5.37 -16.81 -20.79
C LYS A 225 -4.44 -15.81 -20.13
N LEU A 226 -4.72 -15.46 -18.88
CA LEU A 226 -3.95 -14.49 -18.12
C LEU A 226 -4.01 -14.83 -16.64
N VAL A 227 -2.90 -14.62 -15.94
CA VAL A 227 -2.83 -14.67 -14.48
C VAL A 227 -2.27 -13.35 -13.99
N THR A 228 -2.95 -12.71 -13.05
CA THR A 228 -2.47 -11.49 -12.39
C THR A 228 -2.29 -11.74 -10.91
N THR A 229 -1.16 -11.30 -10.36
CA THR A 229 -0.82 -11.48 -8.95
C THR A 229 -0.43 -10.15 -8.32
N THR A 230 -1.01 -9.85 -7.15
CA THR A 230 -0.67 -8.68 -6.35
C THR A 230 -0.62 -9.08 -4.89
N ILE A 231 0.30 -8.51 -4.12
CA ILE A 231 0.27 -8.59 -2.66
C ILE A 231 -0.48 -7.37 -2.14
N GLY A 232 -1.50 -7.59 -1.31
CA GLY A 232 -2.30 -6.51 -0.73
C GLY A 232 -2.82 -6.88 0.65
N THR A 233 -3.33 -5.87 1.37
CA THR A 233 -3.94 -6.09 2.68
C THR A 233 -5.37 -6.60 2.51
N PHE A 234 -5.67 -7.78 3.04
CA PHE A 234 -7.03 -8.31 3.04
C PHE A 234 -7.71 -7.97 4.37
N THR A 235 -8.85 -7.28 4.31
CA THR A 235 -9.60 -6.83 5.50
C THR A 235 -10.59 -7.91 5.95
N GLY A 236 -10.11 -8.81 6.81
CA GLY A 236 -10.94 -9.74 7.58
C GLY A 236 -11.18 -9.24 9.01
N LYS A 237 -11.23 -10.17 9.99
CA LYS A 237 -11.19 -9.81 11.42
C LYS A 237 -9.85 -9.19 11.84
N VAL A 238 -8.78 -9.57 11.14
CA VAL A 238 -7.43 -9.05 11.30
C VAL A 238 -7.01 -8.53 9.94
N LYS A 239 -6.32 -7.39 9.91
CA LYS A 239 -5.65 -6.89 8.70
C LYS A 239 -4.34 -7.64 8.55
N GLU A 240 -4.19 -8.37 7.45
CA GLU A 240 -3.01 -9.17 7.18
C GLU A 240 -2.68 -9.17 5.68
N PRO A 241 -1.38 -9.25 5.31
CA PRO A 241 -0.97 -9.26 3.92
C PRO A 241 -1.32 -10.60 3.29
N HIS A 242 -1.96 -10.51 2.12
CA HIS A 242 -2.38 -11.66 1.33
C HIS A 242 -1.80 -11.56 -0.08
N LEU A 243 -1.45 -12.72 -0.64
CA LEU A 243 -1.38 -12.89 -2.09
C LEU A 243 -2.81 -12.86 -2.63
N ILE A 244 -3.05 -12.03 -3.64
CA ILE A 244 -4.27 -12.00 -4.44
C ILE A 244 -3.88 -12.46 -5.84
N CYS A 245 -4.43 -13.60 -6.28
CA CYS A 245 -4.18 -14.19 -7.58
C CYS A 245 -5.49 -14.25 -8.37
N GLN A 246 -5.54 -13.65 -9.54
CA GLN A 246 -6.70 -13.70 -10.41
C GLN A 246 -6.35 -14.52 -11.65
N VAL A 247 -7.15 -15.57 -11.89
CA VAL A 247 -7.01 -16.44 -13.06
C VAL A 247 -8.11 -16.08 -14.04
N TRP A 248 -7.71 -15.67 -15.24
CA TRP A 248 -8.59 -15.22 -16.30
C TRP A 248 -8.72 -16.31 -17.35
N VAL A 249 -9.96 -16.72 -17.65
CA VAL A 249 -10.31 -17.81 -18.58
C VAL A 249 -11.26 -17.34 -19.68
#